data_AF-A0A0G4H676-F1
#
_entry.id   AF-A0A0G4H676-F1
#
_cell.length_a   1.000
_cell.length_b   1.000
_cell.length_c   1.000
_cell.angle_alpha   90.00
_cell.angle_beta   90.00
_cell.angle_gamma   90.00
#
_symmetry.space_group_name_H-M   'P 1'
#
loop_
_entity.id
_entity.type
_entity.pdbx_description
1 polymer ?
#
loop_
_entity_poly.entity_id
_entity_poly.type
_entity_poly.pdbx_seq_one_letter_code
_entity_poly.pdbx_strand_id
1 'polypeptide(L)'
;MALGLSAYNCFPTLLNEAMAFHPSHMPSSPGVSISPGQHPARRPQLSSTTRLSALIRRRDDDQAEAVLDRRSALVTAQVGLAALVLPLLSIGGPALAVTRSALAGDVPRGAPALEYIARIQNGYLALKELLDKWGTVAAKGDGDAVRRYLGTVGTYSPLFQINRAFEGVLQALSKGDDSLGDVDVLEYGESYNLVLEGLRQTDYLAYSNNFAMAVGDTKDYLEESRLQAERTLRQYREVLRILNVPVPTAVVK
;
A
#
# COMPACT_ATOMS: atom_id res chain seq x y z
N MET A 1 10.21 -48.59 11.73
CA MET A 1 10.85 -48.30 13.03
C MET A 1 12.33 -48.08 12.80
N ALA A 2 12.79 -46.83 12.85
CA ALA A 2 14.20 -46.48 13.01
C ALA A 2 14.22 -45.04 13.57
N LEU A 3 14.60 -44.93 14.84
CA LEU A 3 14.73 -43.70 15.59
C LEU A 3 16.11 -43.10 15.32
N GLY A 4 16.16 -41.79 15.02
CA GLY A 4 17.40 -41.04 14.90
C GLY A 4 17.34 -39.78 15.77
N LEU A 5 17.58 -39.97 17.08
CA LEU A 5 17.89 -38.90 18.03
C LEU A 5 19.36 -38.47 17.80
N SER A 6 19.60 -37.19 17.54
CA SER A 6 20.93 -36.59 17.69
C SER A 6 20.80 -35.39 18.60
N ALA A 7 21.52 -35.47 19.71
CA ALA A 7 21.45 -34.55 20.82
C ALA A 7 22.82 -33.89 21.05
N TYR A 8 22.75 -32.68 21.61
CA TYR A 8 23.78 -31.93 22.34
C TYR A 8 25.04 -31.46 21.61
N ASN A 9 25.24 -30.14 21.63
CA ASN A 9 26.39 -29.43 22.22
C ASN A 9 26.16 -27.91 22.04
N CYS A 10 26.67 -26.97 22.82
CA CYS A 10 27.11 -26.84 24.20
C CYS A 10 27.38 -25.32 24.33
N PHE A 11 26.91 -24.67 25.40
CA PHE A 11 27.21 -23.26 25.74
C PHE A 11 28.71 -23.08 26.06
N PRO A 12 29.26 -21.85 25.93
CA PRO A 12 29.33 -20.90 27.07
C PRO A 12 29.02 -19.45 26.63
N THR A 13 28.22 -18.65 27.34
CA THR A 13 28.53 -17.89 28.56
C THR A 13 29.84 -17.12 28.51
N LEU A 14 29.80 -15.84 28.11
CA LEU A 14 30.75 -14.84 28.59
C LEU A 14 30.00 -13.62 29.16
N LEU A 15 30.33 -13.39 30.41
CA LEU A 15 29.98 -12.29 31.32
C LEU A 15 30.90 -11.10 31.05
N ASN A 16 30.52 -9.94 31.59
CA ASN A 16 31.34 -8.74 31.87
C ASN A 16 31.78 -7.87 30.69
N GLU A 17 31.28 -6.64 30.63
CA GLU A 17 31.92 -5.51 31.33
C GLU A 17 30.98 -4.30 31.37
N ALA A 18 30.68 -3.86 32.59
CA ALA A 18 30.18 -2.53 32.86
C ALA A 18 31.34 -1.54 32.75
N MET A 19 31.22 -0.55 31.87
CA MET A 19 32.02 0.68 31.97
C MET A 19 31.10 1.88 32.13
N ALA A 20 31.37 2.54 33.24
CA ALA A 20 30.78 3.75 33.72
C ALA A 20 31.38 4.98 33.01
N PHE A 21 30.63 6.10 33.06
CA PHE A 21 31.13 7.48 33.13
C PHE A 21 31.89 8.07 31.92
N HIS A 22 31.26 9.03 31.21
CA HIS A 22 31.40 10.47 31.53
C HIS A 22 30.58 11.34 30.55
N PRO A 23 29.85 12.37 31.04
CA PRO A 23 29.32 13.44 30.21
C PRO A 23 30.41 14.49 29.99
N SER A 24 30.61 14.94 28.75
CA SER A 24 31.55 16.01 28.42
C SER A 24 30.95 16.97 27.40
N HIS A 25 30.75 18.19 27.89
CA HIS A 25 30.84 19.47 27.18
C HIS A 25 29.83 19.76 26.05
N MET A 26 28.78 20.48 26.45
CA MET A 26 28.06 21.43 25.60
C MET A 26 28.97 22.63 25.27
N PRO A 27 29.22 22.96 23.99
CA PRO A 27 29.76 24.26 23.63
C PRO A 27 28.62 25.31 23.65
N SER A 28 28.70 26.20 24.63
CA SER A 28 27.96 27.46 24.67
C SER A 28 28.26 28.30 23.42
N SER A 29 27.25 28.53 22.58
CA SER A 29 27.35 29.46 21.44
C SER A 29 27.29 30.91 21.91
N PRO A 30 28.12 31.81 21.34
CA PRO A 30 28.16 33.21 21.74
C PRO A 30 26.91 33.98 21.29
N GLY A 31 26.42 34.84 22.18
CA GLY A 31 25.29 35.73 21.95
C GLY A 31 25.54 36.70 20.80
N VAL A 32 24.63 36.71 19.83
CA VAL A 32 24.55 37.73 18.79
C VAL A 32 23.85 38.96 19.37
N SER A 33 24.61 40.03 19.57
CA SER A 33 24.10 41.36 19.89
C SER A 33 23.51 41.97 18.61
N ILE A 34 22.18 42.08 18.55
CA ILE A 34 21.49 42.76 17.45
C ILE A 34 21.41 44.25 17.79
N SER A 35 22.14 45.04 17.01
CA SER A 35 22.12 46.50 17.06
C SER A 35 20.82 47.04 16.40
N PRO A 36 20.05 47.93 17.04
CA PRO A 36 18.86 48.51 16.44
C PRO A 36 19.25 49.74 15.61
N GLY A 37 19.19 49.63 14.28
CA GLY A 37 19.47 50.79 13.44
C GLY A 37 19.22 50.55 11.95
N GLN A 38 18.29 51.36 11.42
CA GLN A 38 18.10 51.71 10.02
C GLN A 38 17.12 50.85 9.20
N HIS A 39 15.89 51.36 9.16
CA HIS A 39 14.85 51.06 8.18
C HIS A 39 15.14 51.78 6.85
N PRO A 40 15.35 51.07 5.73
CA PRO A 40 15.10 51.61 4.40
C PRO A 40 13.72 51.22 3.87
N ALA A 41 13.16 52.13 3.07
CA ALA A 41 11.79 52.17 2.61
C ALA A 41 11.33 50.93 1.82
N ARG A 42 10.09 50.49 2.14
CA ARG A 42 9.29 49.49 1.44
C ARG A 42 9.17 49.79 -0.06
N ARG A 43 9.69 48.89 -0.91
CA ARG A 43 9.19 48.69 -2.27
C ARG A 43 8.18 47.54 -2.27
N PRO A 44 7.04 47.64 -2.98
CA PRO A 44 6.09 46.54 -3.10
C PRO A 44 6.70 45.43 -3.98
N GLN A 45 7.11 44.33 -3.33
CA GLN A 45 7.46 43.07 -3.99
C GLN A 45 6.15 42.34 -4.33
N LEU A 46 5.80 42.34 -5.63
CA LEU A 46 4.74 41.50 -6.18
C LEU A 46 5.17 40.03 -6.07
N SER A 47 4.34 39.20 -5.46
CA SER A 47 4.63 37.80 -5.17
C SER A 47 4.87 36.97 -6.42
N SER A 48 5.97 36.22 -6.41
CA SER A 48 6.36 35.21 -7.40
C SER A 48 5.35 34.06 -7.54
N THR A 49 4.39 33.94 -6.63
CA THR A 49 3.33 32.93 -6.67
C THR A 49 2.26 33.21 -7.73
N THR A 50 2.07 34.45 -8.19
CA THR A 50 1.00 34.78 -9.15
C THR A 50 1.41 34.54 -10.61
N ARG A 51 2.72 34.53 -10.92
CA ARG A 51 3.21 34.30 -12.29
C ARG A 51 3.23 32.82 -12.71
N LEU A 52 3.30 31.88 -11.76
CA LEU A 52 3.32 30.45 -12.06
C LEU A 52 1.92 29.86 -12.32
N SER A 53 0.89 30.40 -11.66
CA SER A 53 -0.49 29.93 -11.84
C SER A 53 -1.10 30.26 -13.21
N ALA A 54 -0.56 31.26 -13.92
CA ALA A 54 -1.03 31.65 -15.25
C ALA A 54 -0.43 30.80 -16.40
N LEU A 55 0.68 30.09 -16.16
CA LEU A 55 1.34 29.27 -17.17
C LEU A 55 0.91 27.79 -17.13
N ILE A 56 0.41 27.30 -16.00
CA ILE A 56 -0.06 25.90 -15.87
C ILE A 56 -1.43 25.71 -16.53
N ARG A 57 -2.31 26.72 -16.50
CA ARG A 57 -3.67 26.63 -17.07
C ARG A 57 -3.74 26.54 -18.60
N ARG A 58 -2.65 26.77 -19.34
CA ARG A 58 -2.66 26.70 -20.81
C ARG A 58 -2.24 25.35 -21.39
N ARG A 59 -1.78 24.40 -20.57
CA ARG A 59 -1.23 23.13 -21.07
C ARG A 59 -2.25 21.98 -21.09
N ASP A 60 -3.32 22.08 -20.31
CA ASP A 60 -4.27 20.98 -20.14
C ASP A 60 -5.41 20.99 -21.19
N ASP A 61 -5.70 22.14 -21.80
CA ASP A 61 -6.81 22.24 -22.78
C ASP A 61 -6.45 21.64 -24.16
N ASP A 62 -5.16 21.60 -24.53
CA ASP A 62 -4.73 21.10 -25.85
C ASP A 62 -4.52 19.56 -25.90
N GLN A 63 -4.49 18.87 -24.75
CA GLN A 63 -4.27 17.41 -24.69
C GLN A 63 -5.57 16.59 -24.61
N ALA A 64 -6.71 17.21 -24.28
CA ALA A 64 -7.98 16.50 -24.10
C ALA A 64 -8.67 16.09 -25.41
N GLU A 65 -8.41 16.79 -26.53
CA GLU A 65 -9.09 16.55 -27.81
C GLU A 65 -8.41 15.47 -28.69
N ALA A 66 -7.23 14.97 -28.33
CA ALA A 66 -6.46 14.04 -29.18
C ALA A 66 -6.69 12.54 -28.90
N VAL A 67 -7.48 12.16 -27.89
CA VAL A 67 -7.56 10.76 -27.40
C VAL A 67 -8.90 10.07 -27.67
N LEU A 68 -9.91 10.78 -28.16
CA LEU A 68 -11.25 10.21 -28.37
C LEU A 68 -11.49 9.51 -29.72
N ASP A 69 -10.52 9.51 -30.65
CA ASP A 69 -10.77 9.10 -32.05
C ASP A 69 -10.17 7.74 -32.47
N ARG A 70 -9.83 6.85 -31.52
CA ARG A 70 -9.12 5.58 -31.85
C ARG A 70 -9.70 4.27 -31.32
N ARG A 71 -10.92 4.23 -30.77
CA ARG A 71 -11.48 3.00 -30.17
C ARG A 71 -12.82 2.51 -30.74
N SER A 72 -13.11 2.82 -31.99
CA SER A 72 -14.28 2.28 -32.70
C SER A 72 -13.86 1.53 -33.97
N ALA A 73 -13.30 0.32 -33.82
CA ALA A 73 -13.26 -0.70 -34.89
C ALA A 73 -12.59 -2.00 -34.38
N LEU A 74 -13.38 -3.01 -34.01
CA LEU A 74 -13.28 -4.39 -34.49
C LEU A 74 -14.32 -5.23 -33.72
N VAL A 75 -15.47 -5.49 -34.33
CA VAL A 75 -15.76 -6.68 -35.16
C VAL A 75 -16.18 -7.87 -34.30
N THR A 76 -17.50 -8.01 -34.32
CA THR A 76 -18.37 -9.17 -34.19
C THR A 76 -17.86 -10.49 -34.78
N ALA A 77 -18.42 -11.55 -34.21
CA ALA A 77 -18.69 -12.88 -34.76
C ALA A 77 -17.71 -14.01 -34.39
N GLN A 78 -18.16 -14.89 -33.48
CA GLN A 78 -18.29 -16.30 -33.83
C GLN A 78 -19.37 -16.99 -32.99
N VAL A 79 -20.41 -17.43 -33.71
CA VAL A 79 -21.43 -18.39 -33.31
C VAL A 79 -20.85 -19.78 -33.54
N GLY A 80 -21.04 -20.74 -32.62
CA GLY A 80 -20.77 -22.15 -32.96
C GLY A 80 -20.76 -23.16 -31.81
N LEU A 81 -21.90 -23.85 -31.66
CA LEU A 81 -22.09 -25.24 -31.23
C LEU A 81 -21.64 -25.74 -29.84
N ALA A 82 -22.67 -25.94 -28.99
CA ALA A 82 -23.10 -27.23 -28.43
C ALA A 82 -22.05 -28.24 -27.90
N ALA A 83 -22.02 -28.38 -26.57
CA ALA A 83 -21.82 -29.66 -25.93
C ALA A 83 -22.75 -29.77 -24.71
N LEU A 84 -23.76 -30.63 -24.86
CA LEU A 84 -24.66 -31.09 -23.81
C LEU A 84 -23.88 -32.04 -22.89
N VAL A 85 -23.63 -31.66 -21.65
CA VAL A 85 -23.14 -32.57 -20.60
C VAL A 85 -24.15 -32.53 -19.46
N LEU A 86 -24.80 -33.68 -19.23
CA LEU A 86 -25.76 -33.91 -18.15
C LEU A 86 -25.10 -33.86 -16.77
N PRO A 87 -25.86 -33.49 -15.71
CA PRO A 87 -25.34 -33.31 -14.37
C PRO A 87 -25.26 -34.65 -13.62
N LEU A 88 -24.10 -34.94 -13.03
CA LEU A 88 -24.00 -35.93 -11.96
C LEU A 88 -24.39 -35.25 -10.65
N LEU A 89 -25.51 -35.64 -10.05
CA LEU A 89 -25.93 -35.24 -8.72
C LEU A 89 -24.90 -35.68 -7.68
N SER A 90 -24.06 -34.76 -7.23
CA SER A 90 -23.33 -34.87 -5.97
C SER A 90 -24.16 -34.18 -4.89
N ILE A 91 -24.94 -34.97 -4.15
CA ILE A 91 -25.50 -34.56 -2.85
C ILE A 91 -24.31 -34.53 -1.88
N GLY A 92 -23.75 -33.34 -1.68
CA GLY A 92 -22.55 -33.20 -0.87
C GLY A 92 -22.30 -31.76 -0.48
N GLY A 93 -23.24 -31.16 0.27
CA GLY A 93 -23.08 -29.94 1.06
C GLY A 93 -22.71 -28.65 0.30
N PRO A 94 -23.20 -27.47 0.69
CA PRO A 94 -22.62 -26.23 0.21
C PRO A 94 -21.25 -26.04 0.88
N ALA A 95 -20.23 -26.74 0.41
CA ALA A 95 -18.87 -26.28 0.57
C ALA A 95 -18.75 -25.03 -0.31
N LEU A 96 -18.85 -23.87 0.33
CA LEU A 96 -18.39 -22.58 -0.18
C LEU A 96 -16.91 -22.74 -0.58
N ALA A 97 -16.66 -23.29 -1.75
CA ALA A 97 -15.38 -23.23 -2.41
C ALA A 97 -15.21 -21.78 -2.85
N VAL A 98 -14.72 -20.96 -1.91
CA VAL A 98 -14.17 -19.64 -2.23
C VAL A 98 -12.98 -19.91 -3.14
N THR A 99 -13.21 -19.86 -4.45
CA THR A 99 -12.17 -19.92 -5.46
C THR A 99 -11.23 -18.75 -5.23
N ARG A 100 -10.10 -19.03 -4.56
CA ARG A 100 -9.00 -18.10 -4.24
C ARG A 100 -8.37 -17.44 -5.48
N SER A 101 -8.82 -17.77 -6.69
CA SER A 101 -8.20 -17.41 -7.96
C SER A 101 -8.85 -16.22 -8.69
N ALA A 102 -9.96 -15.66 -8.20
CA ALA A 102 -10.58 -14.46 -8.78
C ALA A 102 -10.07 -13.13 -8.16
N LEU A 103 -9.25 -13.22 -7.11
CA LEU A 103 -8.88 -12.07 -6.27
C LEU A 103 -7.63 -11.32 -6.73
N ALA A 104 -7.15 -11.55 -7.95
CA ALA A 104 -6.03 -10.83 -8.55
C ALA A 104 -6.45 -9.94 -9.75
N GLY A 105 -7.74 -9.94 -10.11
CA GLY A 105 -8.25 -9.16 -11.23
C GLY A 105 -8.50 -7.70 -10.88
N ASP A 106 -8.26 -6.83 -11.85
CA ASP A 106 -8.74 -5.44 -11.87
C ASP A 106 -10.28 -5.46 -11.73
N VAL A 107 -10.81 -4.77 -10.72
CA VAL A 107 -12.28 -4.67 -10.54
C VAL A 107 -12.80 -3.70 -11.62
N PRO A 108 -13.75 -4.11 -12.48
CA PRO A 108 -14.25 -3.24 -13.54
C PRO A 108 -14.73 -1.90 -13.00
N ARG A 109 -14.54 -0.83 -13.79
CA ARG A 109 -15.10 0.49 -13.43
C ARG A 109 -16.63 0.40 -13.43
N GLY A 110 -17.25 0.86 -12.35
CA GLY A 110 -18.70 0.79 -12.18
C GLY A 110 -19.21 -0.55 -11.62
N ALA A 111 -18.31 -1.39 -11.11
CA ALA A 111 -18.70 -2.54 -10.31
C ALA A 111 -19.50 -2.12 -9.06
N PRO A 112 -20.32 -3.01 -8.49
CA PRO A 112 -21.02 -2.77 -7.24
C PRO A 112 -20.05 -2.42 -6.10
N ALA A 113 -20.46 -1.54 -5.18
CA ALA A 113 -19.62 -1.09 -4.08
C ALA A 113 -19.08 -2.24 -3.21
N LEU A 114 -19.89 -3.28 -3.00
CA LEU A 114 -19.50 -4.48 -2.25
C LEU A 114 -18.32 -5.23 -2.88
N GLU A 115 -18.15 -5.20 -4.20
CA GLU A 115 -17.00 -5.83 -4.87
C GLU A 115 -15.70 -5.05 -4.57
N TYR A 116 -15.77 -3.72 -4.57
CA TYR A 116 -14.63 -2.90 -4.15
C TYR A 116 -14.29 -3.09 -2.68
N ILE A 117 -15.29 -3.23 -1.79
CA ILE A 117 -15.06 -3.55 -0.37
C ILE A 117 -14.35 -4.90 -0.23
N ALA A 118 -14.82 -5.93 -0.94
CA ALA A 118 -14.18 -7.24 -0.92
C ALA A 118 -12.71 -7.13 -1.37
N ARG A 119 -12.42 -6.34 -2.40
CA ARG A 119 -11.05 -6.07 -2.83
C ARG A 119 -10.22 -5.39 -1.74
N ILE A 120 -10.77 -4.38 -1.06
CA ILE A 120 -10.12 -3.69 0.07
C ILE A 120 -9.80 -4.68 1.21
N GLN A 121 -10.74 -5.55 1.58
CA GLN A 121 -10.50 -6.59 2.60
C GLN A 121 -9.39 -7.56 2.20
N ASN A 122 -9.35 -7.97 0.93
CA ASN A 122 -8.29 -8.86 0.46
C ASN A 122 -6.92 -8.16 0.41
N GLY A 123 -6.88 -6.86 0.12
CA GLY A 123 -5.68 -6.05 0.27
C GLY A 123 -5.18 -6.00 1.72
N TYR A 124 -6.08 -5.84 2.69
CA TYR A 124 -5.73 -5.92 4.13
C TYR A 124 -5.11 -7.26 4.50
N LEU A 125 -5.74 -8.36 4.08
CA LEU A 125 -5.26 -9.71 4.33
C LEU A 125 -3.90 -9.97 3.68
N ALA A 126 -3.69 -9.49 2.46
CA ALA A 126 -2.41 -9.61 1.76
C ALA A 126 -1.28 -8.85 2.49
N LEU A 127 -1.55 -7.63 2.97
CA LEU A 127 -0.58 -6.85 3.74
C LEU A 127 -0.27 -7.51 5.09
N LYS A 128 -1.30 -8.05 5.76
CA LYS A 128 -1.12 -8.82 6.99
C LYS A 128 -0.28 -10.08 6.74
N GLU A 129 -0.58 -10.82 5.67
CA GLU A 129 0.17 -12.01 5.30
C GLU A 129 1.64 -11.71 4.97
N LEU A 130 1.92 -10.61 4.28
CA LEU A 130 3.28 -10.12 4.03
C LEU A 130 4.03 -9.92 5.36
N LEU A 131 3.39 -9.28 6.34
CA LEU A 131 3.98 -9.06 7.67
C LEU A 131 4.19 -10.36 8.45
N ASP A 132 3.21 -11.28 8.43
CA ASP A 132 3.31 -12.59 9.08
C ASP A 132 4.43 -13.45 8.45
N LYS A 133 4.67 -13.30 7.14
CA LYS A 133 5.69 -14.05 6.38
C LYS A 133 6.95 -13.24 6.10
N TRP A 134 7.16 -12.11 6.78
CA TRP A 134 8.20 -11.14 6.42
C TRP A 134 9.59 -11.78 6.30
N GLY A 135 10.00 -12.58 7.29
CA GLY A 135 11.30 -13.25 7.28
C GLY A 135 11.51 -14.24 6.12
N THR A 136 10.44 -14.74 5.51
CA THR A 136 10.52 -15.60 4.31
C THR A 136 10.48 -14.79 3.03
N VAL A 137 9.60 -13.78 2.94
CA VAL A 137 9.42 -12.94 1.74
C VAL A 137 10.65 -12.06 1.52
N ALA A 138 11.11 -11.40 2.59
CA ALA A 138 12.24 -10.48 2.59
C ALA A 138 13.59 -11.21 2.79
N ALA A 139 13.61 -12.54 2.64
CA ALA A 139 14.79 -13.36 2.87
C ALA A 139 15.97 -12.89 1.99
N LYS A 140 17.18 -12.91 2.55
CA LYS A 140 18.42 -12.48 1.87
C LYS A 140 18.40 -11.03 1.36
N GLY A 141 17.53 -10.18 1.90
CA GLY A 141 17.45 -8.78 1.47
C GLY A 141 16.70 -8.58 0.16
N ASP A 142 15.84 -9.51 -0.26
CA ASP A 142 15.07 -9.38 -1.50
C ASP A 142 13.93 -8.37 -1.37
N GLY A 143 14.23 -7.10 -1.67
CA GLY A 143 13.23 -6.03 -1.70
C GLY A 143 12.23 -6.22 -2.83
N ASP A 144 12.63 -6.82 -3.96
CA ASP A 144 11.72 -7.09 -5.08
C ASP A 144 10.64 -8.12 -4.74
N ALA A 145 10.93 -9.10 -3.89
CA ALA A 145 9.92 -10.02 -3.36
C ALA A 145 8.83 -9.28 -2.56
N VAL A 146 9.22 -8.31 -1.72
CA VAL A 146 8.26 -7.42 -1.02
C VAL A 146 7.42 -6.63 -2.01
N ARG A 147 8.04 -6.05 -3.05
CA ARG A 147 7.36 -5.26 -4.08
C ARG A 147 6.35 -6.07 -4.91
N ARG A 148 6.66 -7.34 -5.21
CA ARG A 148 5.71 -8.28 -5.84
C ARG A 148 4.51 -8.54 -4.94
N TYR A 149 4.73 -8.71 -3.64
CA TYR A 149 3.65 -8.84 -2.66
C TYR A 149 2.77 -7.59 -2.56
N LEU A 150 3.36 -6.40 -2.64
CA LEU A 150 2.62 -5.13 -2.68
C LEU A 150 1.89 -4.88 -4.01
N GLY A 151 2.18 -5.68 -5.05
CA GLY A 151 1.58 -5.49 -6.36
C GLY A 151 2.14 -4.29 -7.13
N THR A 152 3.30 -3.76 -6.74
CA THR A 152 4.00 -2.74 -7.53
C THR A 152 4.83 -3.38 -8.65
N VAL A 153 5.20 -4.65 -8.49
CA VAL A 153 5.84 -5.49 -9.51
C VAL A 153 4.92 -6.65 -9.85
N GLY A 154 4.32 -6.62 -11.05
CA GLY A 154 3.36 -7.63 -11.51
C GLY A 154 1.90 -7.29 -11.15
N THR A 155 0.99 -8.22 -11.41
CA THR A 155 -0.47 -7.98 -11.34
C THR A 155 -1.21 -8.97 -10.43
N TYR A 156 -0.51 -9.92 -9.82
CA TYR A 156 -1.13 -11.02 -9.08
C TYR A 156 -1.54 -10.66 -7.64
N SER A 157 -1.00 -9.58 -7.10
CA SER A 157 -1.29 -9.19 -5.71
C SER A 157 -2.71 -8.62 -5.57
N PRO A 158 -3.41 -8.92 -4.46
CA PRO A 158 -4.63 -8.21 -4.07
C PRO A 158 -4.44 -6.70 -3.83
N LEU A 159 -3.20 -6.23 -3.67
CA LEU A 159 -2.87 -4.81 -3.55
C LEU A 159 -2.61 -4.13 -4.90
N PHE A 160 -2.51 -4.88 -6.00
CA PHE A 160 -2.39 -4.31 -7.35
C PHE A 160 -3.59 -3.39 -7.63
N GLN A 161 -3.30 -2.14 -8.00
CA GLN A 161 -4.30 -1.09 -8.29
C GLN A 161 -5.36 -0.89 -7.18
N ILE A 162 -4.97 -1.08 -5.91
CA ILE A 162 -5.88 -0.93 -4.77
C ILE A 162 -6.52 0.47 -4.68
N ASN A 163 -5.87 1.51 -5.23
CA ASN A 163 -6.42 2.86 -5.33
C ASN A 163 -7.78 2.88 -6.05
N ARG A 164 -7.96 2.06 -7.09
CA ARG A 164 -9.22 1.99 -7.83
C ARG A 164 -10.37 1.45 -6.99
N ALA A 165 -10.07 0.52 -6.08
CA ALA A 165 -11.06 0.00 -5.16
C ALA A 165 -11.48 1.08 -4.15
N PHE A 166 -10.51 1.83 -3.61
CA PHE A 166 -10.82 2.93 -2.70
C PHE A 166 -11.66 4.03 -3.38
N GLU A 167 -11.26 4.43 -4.59
CA GLU A 167 -11.97 5.40 -5.42
C GLU A 167 -13.38 4.91 -5.81
N GLY A 168 -13.54 3.60 -6.09
CA GLY A 168 -14.83 3.00 -6.40
C GLY A 168 -15.82 3.08 -5.25
N VAL A 169 -15.38 2.78 -4.02
CA VAL A 169 -16.20 2.97 -2.81
C VAL A 169 -16.48 4.46 -2.57
N LEU A 170 -15.49 5.34 -2.72
CA LEU A 170 -15.69 6.79 -2.57
C LEU A 170 -16.76 7.32 -3.53
N GLN A 171 -16.75 6.84 -4.78
CA GLN A 171 -17.73 7.19 -5.78
C GLN A 171 -19.12 6.66 -5.43
N ALA A 172 -19.23 5.44 -4.89
CA ALA A 172 -20.50 4.88 -4.45
C ALA A 172 -21.09 5.68 -3.27
N LEU A 173 -20.26 6.00 -2.27
CA LEU A 173 -20.65 6.86 -1.14
C LEU A 173 -21.14 8.23 -1.61
N SER A 174 -20.41 8.87 -2.53
CA SER A 174 -20.77 10.19 -3.07
C SER A 174 -22.09 10.19 -3.85
N LYS A 175 -22.54 9.03 -4.34
CA LYS A 175 -23.81 8.85 -5.04
C LYS A 175 -24.96 8.47 -4.12
N GLY A 176 -24.71 8.29 -2.82
CA GLY A 176 -25.71 7.83 -1.87
C GLY A 176 -26.08 6.36 -2.05
N ASP A 177 -25.10 5.48 -2.27
CA ASP A 177 -25.34 4.04 -2.28
C ASP A 177 -25.73 3.54 -0.87
N ASP A 178 -27.03 3.32 -0.66
CA ASP A 178 -27.61 2.87 0.61
C ASP A 178 -27.02 1.53 1.13
N SER A 179 -26.39 0.73 0.26
CA SER A 179 -25.78 -0.55 0.66
C SER A 179 -24.57 -0.40 1.58
N LEU A 180 -23.99 0.81 1.66
CA LEU A 180 -22.81 1.12 2.47
C LEU A 180 -23.15 1.63 3.88
N GLY A 181 -24.42 1.94 4.14
CA GLY A 181 -24.85 2.56 5.38
C GLY A 181 -24.39 4.01 5.54
N ASP A 182 -24.48 4.53 6.76
CA ASP A 182 -24.06 5.90 7.10
C ASP A 182 -22.55 5.94 7.34
N VAL A 183 -21.79 6.21 6.29
CA VAL A 183 -20.32 6.31 6.31
C VAL A 183 -19.92 7.76 6.07
N ASP A 184 -19.08 8.31 6.94
CA ASP A 184 -18.48 9.63 6.73
C ASP A 184 -17.51 9.60 5.54
N VAL A 185 -17.94 10.22 4.44
CA VAL A 185 -17.20 10.27 3.17
C VAL A 185 -15.86 10.99 3.31
N LEU A 186 -15.79 12.03 4.16
CA LEU A 186 -14.57 12.79 4.40
C LEU A 186 -13.58 11.96 5.21
N GLU A 187 -14.05 11.37 6.33
CA GLU A 187 -13.23 10.49 7.18
C GLU A 187 -12.68 9.30 6.37
N TYR A 188 -13.52 8.67 5.55
CA TYR A 188 -13.10 7.60 4.65
C TYR A 188 -12.02 8.07 3.66
N GLY A 189 -12.24 9.23 3.03
CA GLY A 189 -11.33 9.84 2.07
C GLY A 189 -9.94 10.09 2.64
N GLU A 190 -9.86 10.67 3.83
CA GLU A 190 -8.60 10.94 4.53
C GLU A 190 -7.91 9.63 4.93
N SER A 191 -8.66 8.67 5.48
CA SER A 191 -8.13 7.42 5.99
C SER A 191 -7.53 6.54 4.88
N TYR A 192 -8.19 6.38 3.74
CA TYR A 192 -7.63 5.55 2.66
C TYR A 192 -6.39 6.21 2.01
N ASN A 193 -6.30 7.54 2.00
CA ASN A 193 -5.11 8.24 1.48
C ASN A 193 -3.88 7.94 2.35
N LEU A 194 -4.03 7.82 3.67
CA LEU A 194 -2.95 7.41 4.57
C LEU A 194 -2.49 5.96 4.28
N VAL A 195 -3.40 5.08 3.87
CA VAL A 195 -3.06 3.72 3.43
C VAL A 195 -2.24 3.76 2.15
N LEU A 196 -2.67 4.49 1.13
CA LEU A 196 -1.97 4.60 -0.15
C LEU A 196 -0.56 5.17 0.01
N GLU A 197 -0.43 6.24 0.81
CA GLU A 197 0.87 6.82 1.12
C GLU A 197 1.76 5.83 1.88
N GLY A 198 1.18 5.09 2.82
CA GLY A 198 1.87 4.06 3.56
C GLY A 198 2.44 2.94 2.66
N LEU A 199 1.63 2.45 1.71
CA LEU A 199 2.04 1.45 0.72
C LEU A 199 3.15 1.98 -0.18
N ARG A 200 3.03 3.23 -0.66
CA ARG A 200 4.03 3.90 -1.51
C ARG A 200 5.38 4.01 -0.78
N GLN A 201 5.36 4.42 0.49
CA GLN A 201 6.58 4.52 1.29
C GLN A 201 7.19 3.13 1.57
N THR A 202 6.36 2.11 1.80
CA THR A 202 6.82 0.73 1.98
C THR A 202 7.54 0.22 0.73
N ASP A 203 6.95 0.43 -0.46
CA ASP A 203 7.56 0.07 -1.75
C ASP A 203 8.86 0.83 -2.00
N TYR A 204 8.88 2.15 -1.75
CA TYR A 204 10.08 2.97 -1.92
C TYR A 204 11.27 2.45 -1.09
N LEU A 205 11.02 2.07 0.17
CA LEU A 205 12.05 1.53 1.07
C LEU A 205 12.51 0.15 0.60
N ALA A 206 11.59 -0.73 0.20
CA ALA A 206 11.94 -2.04 -0.36
C ALA A 206 12.74 -1.92 -1.66
N TYR A 207 12.37 -1.00 -2.54
CA TYR A 207 13.12 -0.68 -3.75
C TYR A 207 14.52 -0.17 -3.44
N SER A 208 14.65 0.77 -2.50
CA SER A 208 15.93 1.34 -2.08
C SER A 208 16.88 0.27 -1.53
N ASN A 209 16.36 -0.72 -0.82
CA ASN A 209 17.14 -1.85 -0.32
C ASN A 209 17.89 -2.61 -1.42
N ASN A 210 17.31 -2.73 -2.61
CA ASN A 210 17.94 -3.43 -3.74
C ASN A 210 19.21 -2.72 -4.26
N PHE A 211 19.38 -1.42 -3.98
CA PHE A 211 20.53 -0.63 -4.39
C PHE A 211 21.50 -0.32 -3.25
N ALA A 212 21.01 -0.25 -2.01
CA ALA A 212 21.81 0.04 -0.82
C ALA A 212 23.03 -0.88 -0.69
N MET A 213 22.84 -2.17 -0.99
CA MET A 213 23.90 -3.18 -0.96
C MET A 213 25.02 -2.93 -1.97
N ALA A 214 24.73 -2.29 -3.10
CA ALA A 214 25.73 -2.00 -4.13
C ALA A 214 26.60 -0.77 -3.79
N VAL A 215 26.07 0.15 -2.98
CA VAL A 215 26.72 1.43 -2.66
C VAL A 215 27.39 1.41 -1.27
N GLY A 216 27.24 0.32 -0.52
CA GLY A 216 27.81 0.17 0.83
C GLY A 216 27.08 1.01 1.89
N ASP A 217 25.81 1.32 1.66
CA ASP A 217 24.97 1.99 2.66
C ASP A 217 24.70 1.02 3.84
N THR A 218 24.84 1.51 5.07
CA THR A 218 24.62 0.73 6.29
C THR A 218 23.17 0.79 6.77
N LYS A 219 22.34 1.59 6.11
CA LYS A 219 20.94 1.76 6.46
C LYS A 219 20.13 0.49 6.11
N ASP A 220 19.40 -0.02 7.10
CA ASP A 220 18.50 -1.17 6.93
C ASP A 220 17.13 -0.73 6.38
N TYR A 221 17.10 -0.44 5.08
CA TYR A 221 15.87 -0.03 4.40
C TYR A 221 14.77 -1.09 4.44
N LEU A 222 15.13 -2.37 4.56
CA LEU A 222 14.17 -3.45 4.58
C LEU A 222 13.45 -3.50 5.94
N GLU A 223 14.18 -3.31 7.04
CA GLU A 223 13.55 -3.16 8.34
C GLU A 223 12.68 -1.90 8.43
N GLU A 224 13.12 -0.77 7.85
CA GLU A 224 12.26 0.42 7.75
C GLU A 224 11.00 0.16 6.91
N SER A 225 11.12 -0.59 5.82
CA SER A 225 9.98 -1.01 4.98
C SER A 225 8.99 -1.84 5.82
N ARG A 226 9.48 -2.77 6.64
CA ARG A 226 8.64 -3.58 7.56
C ARG A 226 7.87 -2.71 8.54
N LEU A 227 8.56 -1.80 9.22
CA LEU A 227 7.95 -0.90 10.21
C LEU A 227 6.92 0.03 9.55
N GLN A 228 7.17 0.45 8.32
CA GLN A 228 6.20 1.23 7.54
C GLN A 228 4.98 0.39 7.19
N ALA A 229 5.14 -0.86 6.72
CA ALA A 229 4.04 -1.77 6.44
C ALA A 229 3.16 -2.03 7.69
N GLU A 230 3.76 -2.16 8.87
CA GLU A 230 3.01 -2.29 10.14
C GLU A 230 2.16 -1.05 10.44
N ARG A 231 2.72 0.15 10.23
CA ARG A 231 1.98 1.41 10.38
C ARG A 231 0.82 1.49 9.39
N THR A 232 1.08 1.12 8.14
CA THR A 232 0.07 1.06 7.09
C THR A 232 -1.04 0.07 7.44
N LEU A 233 -0.73 -1.11 7.99
CA LEU A 233 -1.74 -2.09 8.39
C LEU A 233 -2.68 -1.54 9.49
N ARG A 234 -2.17 -0.70 10.40
CA ARG A 234 -2.99 -0.03 11.42
C ARG A 234 -3.95 0.99 10.78
N GLN A 235 -3.47 1.80 9.84
CA GLN A 235 -4.33 2.72 9.06
C GLN A 235 -5.36 1.94 8.24
N TYR A 236 -4.96 0.82 7.65
CA TYR A 236 -5.83 -0.03 6.85
C TYR A 236 -6.99 -0.60 7.69
N ARG A 237 -6.73 -0.96 8.95
CA ARG A 237 -7.78 -1.38 9.89
C ARG A 237 -8.79 -0.27 10.13
N GLU A 238 -8.34 0.97 10.18
CA GLU A 238 -9.22 2.13 10.39
C GLU A 238 -10.18 2.32 9.21
N VAL A 239 -9.68 2.16 7.98
CA VAL A 239 -10.54 2.16 6.78
C VAL A 239 -11.62 1.08 6.86
N LEU A 240 -11.27 -0.14 7.27
CA LEU A 240 -12.26 -1.22 7.44
C LEU A 240 -13.29 -0.90 8.54
N ARG A 241 -12.86 -0.25 9.62
CA ARG A 241 -13.75 0.21 10.70
C ARG A 241 -14.76 1.23 10.17
N ILE A 242 -14.30 2.25 9.43
CA ILE A 242 -15.14 3.30 8.85
C ILE A 242 -16.19 2.70 7.90
N LEU A 243 -15.82 1.69 7.12
CA LEU A 243 -16.73 0.98 6.23
C LEU A 243 -17.67 0.00 6.95
N ASN A 244 -17.63 -0.08 8.30
CA ASN A 244 -18.36 -1.06 9.10
C ASN A 244 -18.08 -2.53 8.70
N VAL A 245 -16.89 -2.78 8.18
CA VAL A 245 -16.46 -4.08 7.70
C VAL A 245 -15.77 -4.85 8.84
N PRO A 246 -16.20 -6.07 9.18
CA PRO A 246 -15.54 -6.88 10.19
C PRO A 246 -14.07 -7.10 9.82
N VAL A 247 -13.17 -6.75 10.75
CA VAL A 247 -11.73 -6.95 10.56
C VAL A 247 -11.45 -8.46 10.62
N PRO A 248 -10.93 -9.07 9.54
CA PRO A 248 -10.61 -10.49 9.56
C PRO A 248 -9.48 -10.75 10.55
N THR A 249 -9.74 -11.56 11.58
CA THR A 249 -8.74 -11.90 12.60
C THR A 249 -7.88 -13.10 12.24
N ALA A 250 -8.34 -13.95 11.32
CA ALA A 250 -7.65 -15.16 10.90
C ALA A 250 -7.24 -15.11 9.42
N VAL A 251 -5.97 -15.38 9.14
CA VAL A 251 -5.53 -15.82 7.82
C VAL A 251 -5.87 -17.31 7.75
N VAL A 252 -6.96 -17.66 7.04
CA VAL A 252 -7.28 -19.08 6.79
C VAL A 252 -6.12 -19.65 5.97
N LYS A 253 -5.34 -20.52 6.61
CA LYS A 253 -4.15 -21.16 6.03
C LYS A 253 -4.59 -22.05 4.87
#